data_AF-A0A538U787-F1
#
_entry.id   AF-A0A538U787-F1
#
_cell.length_a   1.000
_cell.length_b   1.000
_cell.length_c   1.000
_cell.angle_alpha   90.00
_cell.angle_beta   90.00
_cell.angle_gamma   90.00
#
_symmetry.space_group_name_H-M   'P 1'
#
loop_
_entity.id
_entity.type
_entity.pdbx_description
1 polymer ?
#
loop_
_entity_poly.entity_id
_entity_poly.type
_entity_poly.pdbx_seq_one_letter_code
_entity_poly.pdbx_strand_id
1 'polypeptide(L)'
;MSLCARRPHWRLLLVAFLALPAMTAEAAITVQPIQPTILASSSGASRKHVRRAHRRRRRAPPPGGVYASHAVVLDPSTDEILYDKNSAESVPIASLSKLMTDMVFLEQKPDLDREVQVAKEDLQGAGRTHLRASETLALRDLLHMSLMCSPRTTWRR
;
A
#
# COMPACT_ATOMS: atom_id res chain seq x y z
N MET A 1 20.78 -29.25 53.93
CA MET A 1 21.73 -28.22 54.41
C MET A 1 22.41 -27.62 53.18
N SER A 2 22.22 -26.30 52.99
CA SER A 2 22.96 -25.31 52.16
C SER A 2 23.29 -25.66 50.70
N LEU A 3 22.68 -25.08 49.65
CA LEU A 3 22.64 -23.69 49.13
C LEU A 3 24.02 -23.01 48.93
N CYS A 4 24.35 -22.67 47.67
CA CYS A 4 24.96 -21.42 47.13
C CYS A 4 25.72 -21.71 45.82
N ALA A 5 25.28 -21.27 44.64
CA ALA A 5 25.28 -19.90 44.08
C ALA A 5 26.49 -19.64 43.16
N ARG A 6 26.20 -19.33 41.88
CA ARG A 6 26.94 -18.35 41.04
C ARG A 6 26.18 -18.11 39.73
N ARG A 7 25.46 -16.99 39.67
CA ARG A 7 24.94 -16.36 38.45
C ARG A 7 25.49 -14.93 38.39
N PRO A 8 26.26 -14.50 37.38
CA PRO A 8 26.72 -13.11 37.24
C PRO A 8 25.61 -12.23 36.61
N HIS A 9 25.03 -11.22 37.28
CA HIS A 9 25.50 -9.85 37.59
C HIS A 9 25.53 -8.87 36.38
N TRP A 10 24.38 -8.57 35.77
CA TRP A 10 24.17 -7.30 35.04
C TRP A 10 22.69 -6.92 35.15
N ARG A 11 22.28 -6.56 36.35
CA ARG A 11 21.07 -5.77 36.63
C ARG A 11 21.49 -4.81 37.73
N LEU A 12 21.11 -3.54 37.60
CA LEU A 12 21.25 -2.45 38.58
C LEU A 12 22.40 -1.47 38.32
N LEU A 13 22.16 -0.54 37.40
CA LEU A 13 22.38 0.89 37.61
C LEU A 13 21.02 1.53 37.27
N LEU A 14 20.14 1.86 38.24
CA LEU A 14 20.11 3.08 39.08
C LEU A 14 20.32 4.35 38.22
N VAL A 15 19.54 5.42 38.29
CA VAL A 15 18.25 5.75 38.91
C VAL A 15 17.94 7.20 38.48
N ALA A 16 16.67 7.58 38.51
CA ALA A 16 16.14 8.95 38.63
C ALA A 16 16.55 10.03 37.60
N PHE A 17 15.58 10.42 36.79
CA PHE A 17 15.30 11.84 36.60
C PHE A 17 13.81 12.08 36.82
N LEU A 18 13.49 12.72 37.94
CA LEU A 18 12.16 13.03 38.44
C LEU A 18 12.18 14.52 38.77
N ALA A 19 11.52 15.37 37.96
CA ALA A 19 11.13 16.74 38.31
C ALA A 19 10.23 17.38 37.24
N LEU A 20 8.90 17.21 37.40
CA LEU A 20 7.84 18.22 37.58
C LEU A 20 7.71 19.48 36.65
N PRO A 21 6.56 20.21 36.66
CA PRO A 21 5.61 20.31 35.52
C PRO A 21 5.31 21.77 35.09
N ALA A 22 4.51 21.96 34.02
CA ALA A 22 3.42 22.96 33.94
C ALA A 22 2.91 23.15 32.50
N MET A 23 1.66 23.62 32.43
CA MET A 23 1.00 24.33 31.32
C MET A 23 0.20 23.51 30.29
N THR A 24 -1.01 23.17 30.74
CA THR A 24 -2.31 23.59 30.16
C THR A 24 -2.33 24.03 28.69
N ALA A 25 -3.01 23.24 27.85
CA ALA A 25 -3.85 23.77 26.78
C ALA A 25 -4.98 22.77 26.50
N GLU A 26 -6.14 23.09 27.06
CA GLU A 26 -7.42 22.44 26.90
C GLU A 26 -7.97 22.79 25.52
N ALA A 27 -8.06 21.82 24.61
CA ALA A 27 -8.85 21.93 23.40
C ALA A 27 -10.03 20.96 23.51
N ALA A 28 -11.05 21.40 24.25
CA ALA A 28 -12.33 20.74 24.30
C ALA A 28 -12.97 20.79 22.90
N ILE A 29 -12.88 19.69 22.16
CA ILE A 29 -13.65 19.50 20.93
C ILE A 29 -15.07 19.16 21.36
N THR A 30 -15.93 20.18 21.40
CA THR A 30 -17.36 20.01 21.61
C THR A 30 -17.96 19.31 20.38
N VAL A 31 -18.16 18.00 20.50
CA VAL A 31 -18.94 17.21 19.54
C VAL A 31 -20.41 17.58 19.74
N GLN A 32 -20.97 18.36 18.82
CA GLN A 32 -22.42 18.59 18.79
C GLN A 32 -23.14 17.38 18.16
N PRO A 33 -24.15 16.79 18.82
CA PRO A 33 -24.95 15.73 18.24
C PRO A 33 -25.92 16.31 17.20
N ILE A 34 -25.78 15.89 15.95
CA ILE A 34 -26.70 16.23 14.87
C ILE A 34 -27.94 15.35 15.02
N GLN A 35 -29.09 15.94 15.36
CA GLN A 35 -30.39 15.25 15.34
C GLN A 35 -30.87 15.05 13.90
N PRO A 36 -31.42 13.87 13.55
CA PRO A 36 -32.06 13.69 12.26
C PRO A 36 -33.48 14.29 12.28
N THR A 37 -33.65 15.44 11.64
CA THR A 37 -34.98 15.95 11.28
C THR A 37 -35.58 15.04 10.20
N ILE A 38 -36.46 14.13 10.60
CA ILE A 38 -37.32 13.41 9.67
C ILE A 38 -38.51 14.31 9.34
N LEU A 39 -38.50 14.89 8.13
CA LEU A 39 -39.70 15.40 7.50
C LEU A 39 -40.09 14.48 6.34
N ALA A 40 -41.22 13.81 6.54
CA ALA A 40 -41.96 13.11 5.52
C ALA A 40 -42.62 14.09 4.53
N SER A 41 -43.20 13.51 3.47
CA SER A 41 -43.95 14.11 2.35
C SER A 41 -43.07 14.46 1.13
N SER A 42 -43.46 14.24 -0.13
CA SER A 42 -44.67 13.66 -0.69
C SER A 42 -44.44 13.36 -2.18
N SER A 43 -45.27 12.46 -2.70
CA SER A 43 -45.84 12.46 -4.06
C SER A 43 -44.92 12.14 -5.25
N GLY A 44 -45.32 11.07 -5.94
CA GLY A 44 -44.77 10.65 -7.21
C GLY A 44 -45.08 11.66 -8.32
N ALA A 45 -44.04 11.98 -9.09
CA ALA A 45 -44.18 12.56 -10.41
C ALA A 45 -43.34 11.72 -11.38
N SER A 46 -44.03 11.14 -12.37
CA SER A 46 -43.50 10.35 -13.47
C SER A 46 -42.33 11.06 -14.14
N ARG A 47 -41.10 10.64 -13.82
CA ARG A 47 -39.88 11.20 -14.37
C ARG A 47 -39.59 10.47 -15.69
N LYS A 48 -40.04 11.05 -16.81
CA LYS A 48 -39.72 10.57 -18.16
C LYS A 48 -38.21 10.30 -18.23
N HIS A 49 -37.86 9.04 -18.47
CA HIS A 49 -36.49 8.57 -18.52
C HIS A 49 -35.85 9.06 -19.83
N VAL A 50 -35.43 10.33 -19.86
CA VAL A 50 -34.59 10.86 -20.93
C VAL A 50 -33.31 10.04 -20.91
N ARG A 51 -33.17 9.11 -21.86
CA ARG A 51 -31.91 8.41 -22.13
C ARG A 51 -30.91 9.47 -22.58
N ARG A 52 -30.31 10.17 -21.62
CA ARG A 52 -29.11 10.98 -21.86
C ARG A 52 -28.04 9.98 -22.27
N ALA A 53 -27.89 9.80 -23.57
CA ALA A 53 -26.75 9.14 -24.16
C ALA A 53 -25.52 9.82 -23.55
N HIS A 54 -24.85 9.12 -22.64
CA HIS A 54 -23.68 9.60 -21.95
C HIS A 54 -22.54 9.54 -22.97
N ARG A 55 -22.56 10.49 -23.92
CA ARG A 55 -21.50 10.70 -24.88
C ARG A 55 -20.31 11.10 -24.04
N ARG A 56 -19.46 10.12 -23.72
CA ARG A 56 -18.21 10.31 -22.99
C ARG A 56 -17.44 11.37 -23.76
N ARG A 57 -17.56 12.64 -23.36
CA ARG A 57 -16.69 13.70 -23.85
C ARG A 57 -15.32 13.26 -23.37
N ARG A 58 -14.48 12.77 -24.30
CA ARG A 58 -13.06 12.56 -24.03
C ARG A 58 -12.57 13.93 -23.54
N ARG A 59 -12.31 14.06 -22.24
CA ARG A 59 -11.73 15.29 -21.68
C ARG A 59 -10.48 15.53 -22.50
N ALA A 60 -10.35 16.70 -23.14
CA ALA A 60 -9.12 17.07 -23.79
C ALA A 60 -7.98 16.96 -22.75
N PRO A 61 -6.79 16.48 -23.15
CA PRO A 61 -5.66 16.43 -22.23
C PRO A 61 -5.40 17.84 -21.70
N PRO A 62 -5.09 18.00 -20.40
CA PRO A 62 -4.73 19.29 -19.85
C PRO A 62 -3.52 19.86 -20.61
N PRO A 63 -3.38 21.20 -20.71
CA PRO A 63 -2.21 21.81 -21.33
C PRO A 63 -0.94 21.29 -20.63
N GLY A 64 -0.05 20.64 -21.38
CA GLY A 64 1.09 19.88 -20.83
C GLY A 64 1.01 18.35 -20.98
N GLY A 65 -0.04 17.80 -21.61
CA GLY A 65 0.05 16.53 -22.36
C GLY A 65 -0.06 15.20 -21.61
N VAL A 66 -0.32 15.16 -20.29
CA VAL A 66 -0.45 13.90 -19.52
C VAL A 66 -1.64 13.94 -18.56
N TYR A 67 -2.49 12.91 -18.60
CA TYR A 67 -3.66 12.78 -17.71
C TYR A 67 -3.34 12.27 -16.30
N ALA A 68 -2.18 11.64 -16.11
CA ALA A 68 -1.74 11.15 -14.81
C ALA A 68 -1.62 12.32 -13.80
N SER A 69 -1.97 12.08 -12.54
CA SER A 69 -1.84 13.09 -11.47
C SER A 69 -0.37 13.38 -11.13
N HIS A 70 0.48 12.36 -11.26
CA HIS A 70 1.91 12.35 -10.94
C HIS A 70 2.66 11.66 -12.07
N ALA A 71 3.75 12.24 -12.55
CA ALA A 71 4.59 11.67 -13.61
C ALA A 71 5.99 12.28 -13.59
N VAL A 72 6.99 11.49 -13.97
CA VAL A 72 8.38 11.93 -14.14
C VAL A 72 9.00 11.15 -15.30
N VAL A 73 9.81 11.83 -16.11
CA VAL A 73 10.61 11.22 -17.19
C VAL A 73 12.06 11.63 -16.98
N LEU A 74 12.94 10.64 -16.94
CA LEU A 74 14.37 10.79 -16.69
C LEU A 74 15.12 10.22 -17.89
N ASP A 75 16.24 10.85 -18.27
CA ASP A 75 17.24 10.22 -19.14
C ASP A 75 18.14 9.31 -18.28
N PRO A 76 18.14 7.98 -18.50
CA PRO A 76 18.93 7.06 -17.68
C PRO A 76 20.46 7.22 -17.86
N SER A 77 20.92 7.95 -18.87
CA SER A 77 22.36 8.14 -19.13
C SER A 77 22.93 9.38 -18.45
N THR A 78 22.10 10.42 -18.32
CA THR A 78 22.51 11.75 -17.82
C THR A 78 21.87 12.11 -16.48
N ASP A 79 20.89 11.33 -16.02
CA ASP A 79 20.00 11.62 -14.89
C ASP A 79 19.23 12.95 -15.01
N GLU A 80 19.13 13.50 -16.22
CA GLU A 80 18.38 14.72 -16.49
C GLU A 80 16.86 14.46 -16.46
N ILE A 81 16.12 15.33 -15.77
CA ILE A 81 14.64 15.28 -15.74
C ILE A 81 14.11 15.98 -17.00
N LEU A 82 13.58 15.19 -17.94
CA LEU A 82 13.00 15.69 -19.19
C LEU A 82 11.54 16.16 -19.02
N TYR A 83 10.84 15.63 -18.02
CA TYR A 83 9.47 16.00 -17.69
C TYR A 83 9.18 15.74 -16.21
N ASP A 84 8.53 16.69 -15.55
CA ASP A 84 8.09 16.57 -14.15
C ASP A 84 6.65 17.05 -13.99
N LYS A 85 5.86 16.25 -13.28
CA LYS A 85 4.55 16.58 -12.78
C LYS A 85 4.37 16.01 -11.38
N ASN A 86 4.47 16.87 -10.37
CA ASN A 86 4.27 16.52 -8.94
C ASN A 86 5.16 15.34 -8.46
N SER A 87 6.35 15.14 -9.02
CA SER A 87 7.18 13.97 -8.72
C SER A 87 7.65 13.86 -7.26
N ALA A 88 7.77 14.98 -6.56
CA ALA A 88 8.27 15.04 -5.18
C ALA A 88 7.24 14.67 -4.09
N GLU A 89 5.98 14.42 -4.45
CA GLU A 89 4.92 14.09 -3.48
C GLU A 89 4.90 12.59 -3.15
N SER A 90 4.80 12.25 -1.85
CA SER A 90 4.68 10.86 -1.41
C SER A 90 3.28 10.32 -1.68
N VAL A 91 3.16 9.39 -2.64
CA VAL A 91 1.90 8.78 -3.05
C VAL A 91 2.00 7.26 -3.13
N PRO A 92 0.89 6.51 -2.98
CA PRO A 92 0.89 5.07 -3.15
C PRO A 92 1.26 4.66 -4.58
N ILE A 93 2.45 4.08 -4.77
CA ILE A 93 2.95 3.60 -6.07
C ILE A 93 2.36 2.24 -6.51
N ALA A 94 1.55 1.61 -5.64
CA ALA A 94 0.92 0.32 -5.84
C ALA A 94 1.92 -0.78 -6.30
N SER A 95 1.66 -1.47 -7.41
CA SER A 95 2.47 -2.63 -7.82
C SER A 95 3.87 -2.30 -8.33
N LEU A 96 4.26 -1.02 -8.42
CA LEU A 96 5.66 -0.64 -8.63
C LEU A 96 6.56 -1.05 -7.46
N SER A 97 6.02 -1.19 -6.24
CA SER A 97 6.79 -1.67 -5.09
C SER A 97 7.39 -3.06 -5.30
N LYS A 98 6.82 -3.88 -6.19
CA LYS A 98 7.36 -5.21 -6.53
C LYS A 98 8.76 -5.12 -7.12
N LEU A 99 9.07 -4.08 -7.91
CA LEU A 99 10.41 -3.87 -8.47
C LEU A 99 11.46 -3.71 -7.36
N MET A 100 11.11 -2.98 -6.29
CA MET A 100 12.00 -2.84 -5.13
C MET A 100 12.15 -4.14 -4.35
N THR A 101 11.06 -4.89 -4.17
CA THR A 101 11.12 -6.21 -3.52
C THR A 101 12.03 -7.16 -4.30
N ASP A 102 11.88 -7.20 -5.63
CA ASP A 102 12.66 -8.08 -6.48
C ASP A 102 14.14 -7.65 -6.55
N MET A 103 14.42 -6.34 -6.56
CA MET A 103 15.78 -5.82 -6.47
C MET A 103 16.47 -6.24 -5.16
N VAL A 104 15.80 -6.03 -4.02
CA VAL A 104 16.33 -6.41 -2.69
C VAL A 104 16.45 -7.93 -2.54
N PHE A 105 15.55 -8.69 -3.17
CA PHE A 105 15.61 -10.15 -3.19
C PHE A 105 16.81 -10.66 -3.99
N LEU A 106 17.03 -10.11 -5.19
CA LEU A 106 18.15 -10.48 -6.06
C LEU A 106 19.51 -10.07 -5.46
N GLU A 107 19.57 -9.01 -4.66
CA GLU A 107 20.77 -8.59 -3.95
C GLU A 107 21.30 -9.69 -3.00
N GLN A 108 20.42 -10.54 -2.47
CA GLN A 108 20.78 -11.68 -1.62
C GLN A 108 21.41 -12.84 -2.40
N LYS A 109 21.50 -12.75 -3.73
CA LYS A 109 22.00 -13.80 -4.64
C LYS A 109 21.37 -15.17 -4.38
N PRO A 110 20.03 -15.27 -4.38
CA PRO A 110 19.36 -16.55 -4.17
C PRO A 110 19.66 -17.51 -5.33
N ASP A 111 19.65 -18.81 -5.04
CA ASP A 111 19.68 -19.83 -6.08
C ASP A 111 18.34 -19.86 -6.83
N LEU A 112 18.32 -19.31 -8.03
CA LEU A 112 17.12 -19.15 -8.86
C LEU A 112 16.61 -20.47 -9.46
N ASP A 113 17.46 -21.51 -9.50
CA ASP A 113 17.09 -22.85 -9.96
C ASP A 113 16.57 -23.72 -8.82
N ARG A 114 16.59 -23.21 -7.59
CA ARG A 114 15.97 -23.88 -6.44
C ARG A 114 14.48 -24.06 -6.68
N GLU A 115 14.05 -25.30 -6.50
CA GLU A 115 12.64 -25.67 -6.46
C GLU A 115 11.99 -25.17 -5.16
N VAL A 116 10.88 -24.46 -5.30
CA VAL A 116 10.08 -23.93 -4.20
C VAL A 116 8.67 -24.51 -4.32
N GLN A 117 8.19 -25.10 -3.22
CA GLN A 117 6.82 -25.56 -3.13
C GLN A 117 5.92 -24.41 -2.67
N VAL A 118 4.84 -24.18 -3.41
CA VAL A 118 3.88 -23.11 -3.15
C VAL A 118 3.02 -23.49 -1.96
N ALA A 119 3.12 -22.73 -0.87
CA ALA A 119 2.27 -22.93 0.29
C ALA A 119 0.85 -22.40 0.03
N LYS A 120 -0.14 -22.92 0.75
CA LYS A 120 -1.54 -22.49 0.57
C LYS A 120 -1.72 -21.03 1.01
N GLU A 121 -0.91 -20.59 1.96
CA GLU A 121 -0.88 -19.25 2.51
C GLU A 121 -0.39 -18.23 1.47
N ASP A 122 0.56 -18.62 0.61
CA ASP A 122 1.13 -17.77 -0.45
C ASP A 122 0.12 -17.50 -1.58
N LEU A 123 -0.92 -18.31 -1.68
CA LEU A 123 -2.02 -18.09 -2.63
C LEU A 123 -2.95 -16.95 -2.21
N GLN A 124 -2.85 -16.48 -0.96
CA GLN A 124 -3.65 -15.36 -0.49
C GLN A 124 -3.22 -14.07 -1.20
N GLY A 125 -4.00 -13.65 -2.19
CA GLY A 125 -3.69 -12.48 -3.01
C GLY A 125 -2.99 -12.79 -4.33
N ALA A 126 -2.74 -14.07 -4.64
CA ALA A 126 -2.21 -14.59 -5.91
C ALA A 126 -3.24 -14.50 -7.06
N GLY A 127 -3.84 -13.31 -7.24
CA GLY A 127 -5.09 -13.09 -7.97
C GLY A 127 -5.22 -13.81 -9.31
N ARG A 128 -4.55 -13.30 -10.36
CA ARG A 128 -4.65 -13.83 -11.74
C ARG A 128 -3.66 -14.95 -12.03
N THR A 129 -2.81 -15.29 -11.08
CA THR A 129 -1.83 -16.37 -11.23
C THR A 129 -2.55 -17.69 -10.97
N HIS A 130 -2.56 -18.60 -11.95
CA HIS A 130 -3.22 -19.91 -11.85
C HIS A 130 -2.44 -20.93 -10.99
N LEU A 131 -1.62 -20.44 -10.05
CA LEU A 131 -0.82 -21.22 -9.11
C LEU A 131 -1.71 -22.11 -8.24
N ARG A 132 -1.29 -23.37 -8.05
CA ARG A 132 -1.97 -24.31 -7.17
C ARG A 132 -1.14 -24.56 -5.92
N ALA A 133 -1.83 -24.88 -4.82
CA ALA A 133 -1.14 -25.27 -3.58
C ALA A 133 -0.37 -26.56 -3.83
N SER A 134 0.79 -26.68 -3.20
CA SER A 134 1.70 -27.83 -3.34
C SER A 134 2.35 -27.98 -4.71
N GLU A 135 2.12 -27.05 -5.64
CA GLU A 135 2.85 -26.97 -6.91
C GLU A 135 4.31 -26.64 -6.63
N THR A 136 5.23 -27.27 -7.36
CA THR A 136 6.68 -27.07 -7.21
C THR A 136 7.19 -26.43 -8.48
N LEU A 137 7.82 -25.26 -8.32
CA LEU A 137 8.32 -24.44 -9.43
C LEU A 137 9.69 -23.91 -9.05
N ALA A 138 10.52 -23.68 -10.05
CA ALA A 138 11.79 -22.99 -9.85
C ALA A 138 11.54 -21.55 -9.38
N LEU A 139 12.39 -21.07 -8.48
CA LEU A 139 12.30 -19.73 -7.93
C LEU A 139 12.31 -18.63 -9.00
N ARG A 140 13.07 -18.83 -10.09
CA ARG A 140 13.06 -17.93 -11.27
C ARG A 140 11.66 -17.74 -11.86
N ASP A 141 10.86 -18.80 -11.92
CA ASP A 141 9.54 -18.78 -12.55
C ASP A 141 8.55 -18.02 -11.65
N LEU A 142 8.67 -18.19 -10.33
CA LEU A 142 7.92 -17.41 -9.35
C LEU A 142 8.24 -15.91 -9.43
N LEU A 143 9.52 -15.55 -9.58
CA LEU A 143 9.96 -14.16 -9.74
C LEU A 143 9.40 -13.53 -11.03
N HIS A 144 9.47 -14.25 -12.16
CA HIS A 144 8.86 -13.80 -13.41
C HIS A 144 7.34 -13.62 -13.27
N MET A 145 6.65 -14.54 -12.61
CA MET A 145 5.21 -14.42 -12.37
C MET A 145 4.85 -13.21 -11.50
N SER A 146 5.67 -12.88 -10.50
CA SER A 146 5.52 -11.67 -9.67
C SER A 146 5.51 -10.40 -10.54
N LEU A 147 6.48 -10.27 -11.46
CA LEU A 147 6.65 -9.10 -12.32
C LEU A 147 5.65 -9.03 -13.48
N MET A 148 5.41 -10.16 -14.16
CA MET A 148 4.56 -10.19 -15.34
C MET A 148 3.07 -10.19 -14.99
N CYS A 149 2.67 -10.98 -13.99
CA CYS A 149 1.26 -11.14 -13.63
C CYS A 149 0.81 -10.12 -12.58
N SER A 150 1.76 -9.52 -11.85
CA SER A 150 1.54 -8.57 -10.75
C SER A 150 0.27 -8.90 -9.96
N PRO A 151 0.27 -10.00 -9.18
CA PRO A 151 -0.86 -10.34 -8.35
C PRO A 151 -1.15 -9.16 -7.40
N ARG A 152 -2.31 -8.56 -7.58
CA ARG A 152 -2.91 -7.57 -6.68
C ARG A 152 -4.37 -7.95 -6.57
N THR A 153 -4.75 -8.49 -5.43
CA THR A 153 -6.16 -8.75 -5.14
C THR A 153 -6.92 -7.43 -5.12
N THR A 154 -7.98 -7.34 -5.94
CA THR A 154 -9.03 -6.36 -5.73
C THR A 154 -10.03 -7.04 -4.81
N TRP A 155 -10.26 -6.49 -3.62
CA TRP A 155 -11.29 -6.98 -2.70
C TRP A 155 -12.68 -6.80 -3.35
N ARG A 156 -13.12 -7.78 -4.14
CA ARG A 156 -14.52 -7.87 -4.56
C ARG A 156 -15.22 -8.74 -3.51
N ARG A 157 -15.91 -8.06 -2.59
CA ARG A 157 -16.96 -8.68 -1.78
C ARG A 157 -18.09 -9.16 -2.68
#